data_AF-A0A5C4SCP2-F1
#
_entry.id   AF-A0A5C4SCP2-F1
#
_cell.length_a   1.000
_cell.length_b   1.000
_cell.length_c   1.000
_cell.angle_alpha   90.00
_cell.angle_beta   90.00
_cell.angle_gamma   90.00
#
_symmetry.space_group_name_H-M   'P 1'
#
loop_
_entity.id
_entity.type
_entity.pdbx_description
1 polymer ?
#
loop_
_entity_poly.entity_id
_entity_poly.type
_entity_poly.pdbx_seq_one_letter_code
_entity_poly.pdbx_strand_id
1 'polypeptide(L)'
;MGNLPATEKEIAETEIRLGIKLPADYKEFLKIANGYPTYNDAVEPSFEKINQIEYLKNFDPDMIKIWSQKQTEDIGKELNKSIIVAGKQEEQWFLLIPPTDKNDKWKYWKFASWIPGEIEYKNLTEYFLDTINGIE
;
A
#
# COMPACT_ATOMS: atom_id res chain seq x y z
N MET A 1 -17.32 6.65 12.65
CA MET A 1 -16.43 6.86 13.82
C MET A 1 -15.00 6.72 13.32
N GLY A 2 -14.19 7.77 13.40
CA GLY A 2 -12.80 7.72 12.91
C GLY A 2 -11.92 6.88 13.83
N ASN A 3 -10.96 6.14 13.26
CA ASN A 3 -9.97 5.42 14.05
C ASN A 3 -9.07 6.41 14.81
N LEU A 4 -8.60 6.02 16.00
CA LEU A 4 -7.62 6.82 16.73
C LEU A 4 -6.29 6.86 15.95
N PRO A 5 -5.61 8.02 15.90
CA PRO A 5 -4.26 8.12 15.35
C PRO A 5 -3.33 7.01 15.81
N ALA A 6 -2.46 6.54 14.91
CA ALA A 6 -1.46 5.55 15.24
C ALA A 6 -0.43 6.18 16.18
N THR A 7 -0.17 5.51 17.30
CA THR A 7 0.87 5.91 18.24
C THR A 7 2.25 5.57 17.68
N GLU A 8 3.28 6.30 18.12
CA GLU A 8 4.66 6.00 17.73
C GLU A 8 5.09 4.58 18.13
N LYS A 9 4.50 4.07 19.22
CA LYS A 9 4.71 2.70 19.68
C LYS A 9 4.14 1.68 18.69
N GLU A 10 2.90 1.85 18.22
CA GLU A 10 2.29 0.93 17.24
C GLU A 10 3.02 0.95 15.89
N ILE A 11 3.49 2.12 15.47
CA ILE A 11 4.33 2.27 14.27
C ILE A 11 5.65 1.51 14.47
N ALA A 12 6.34 1.72 15.59
CA ALA A 12 7.60 1.04 15.87
C ALA A 12 7.45 -0.49 15.99
N GLU A 13 6.39 -0.97 16.65
CA GLU A 13 6.07 -2.39 16.74
C GLU A 13 5.81 -3.00 15.36
N THR A 14 5.15 -2.27 14.46
CA THR A 14 4.92 -2.71 13.08
C THR A 14 6.19 -2.69 12.24
N GLU A 15 7.01 -1.65 12.35
CA GLU A 15 8.34 -1.60 11.71
C GLU A 15 9.22 -2.79 12.13
N ILE A 16 9.21 -3.14 13.42
CA ILE A 16 9.90 -4.33 13.95
C ILE A 16 9.30 -5.62 13.36
N ARG A 17 7.97 -5.75 13.36
CA ARG A 17 7.25 -6.93 12.83
C ARG A 17 7.53 -7.16 11.34
N LEU A 18 7.64 -6.09 10.55
CA LEU A 18 7.90 -6.13 9.11
C LEU A 18 9.40 -6.14 8.76
N GLY A 19 10.27 -5.83 9.72
CA GLY A 19 11.72 -5.75 9.53
C GLY A 19 12.17 -4.57 8.66
N ILE A 20 11.37 -3.50 8.59
CA ILE A 20 11.56 -2.35 7.69
C ILE A 20 11.21 -1.04 8.40
N LYS A 21 11.76 0.08 7.93
CA LYS A 21 11.34 1.42 8.36
C LYS A 21 10.36 1.99 7.35
N LEU A 22 9.14 2.27 7.77
CA LEU A 22 8.09 2.82 6.91
C LEU A 22 8.47 4.23 6.44
N PRO A 23 7.98 4.66 5.25
CA PRO A 23 8.28 5.99 4.74
C PRO A 23 7.66 7.09 5.63
N ALA A 24 8.29 8.27 5.64
CA ALA A 24 7.95 9.34 6.57
C ALA A 24 6.53 9.90 6.32
N ASP A 25 6.16 10.08 5.05
CA ASP A 25 4.84 10.56 4.63
C ASP A 25 3.71 9.62 5.07
N TYR A 26 3.92 8.30 4.94
CA TYR A 26 2.96 7.30 5.39
C TYR A 26 2.81 7.28 6.91
N LYS A 27 3.91 7.48 7.66
CA LYS A 27 3.83 7.62 9.11
C LYS A 27 3.08 8.88 9.55
N GLU A 28 3.26 9.99 8.84
CA GLU A 28 2.49 11.22 9.09
C GLU A 28 1.00 10.99 8.83
N PHE A 29 0.66 10.31 7.74
CA PHE A 29 -0.72 9.91 7.46
C PHE A 29 -1.32 9.07 8.58
N LEU A 30 -0.62 8.05 9.08
CA LEU A 30 -1.10 7.19 10.17
C LEU A 30 -1.30 7.95 11.50
N LYS A 31 -0.50 8.98 11.75
CA LYS A 31 -0.67 9.90 12.90
C LYS A 31 -1.90 10.82 12.75
N ILE A 32 -2.50 10.89 11.57
CA ILE A 32 -3.73 11.65 11.30
C ILE A 32 -4.92 10.69 11.23
N ALA A 33 -4.80 9.61 10.45
CA ALA A 33 -5.83 8.62 10.17
C ALA A 33 -5.23 7.20 10.18
N ASN A 34 -5.40 6.47 11.28
CA ASN A 34 -4.98 5.07 11.40
C ASN A 34 -6.01 4.14 10.73
N GLY A 35 -5.94 4.06 9.41
CA GLY A 35 -6.96 3.43 8.59
C GLY A 35 -8.06 4.41 8.22
N TYR A 36 -8.43 4.41 6.94
CA TYR A 36 -9.33 5.37 6.34
C TYR A 36 -10.33 4.63 5.43
N PRO A 37 -11.59 4.47 5.87
CA PRO A 37 -12.61 3.83 5.04
C PRO A 37 -13.03 4.75 3.89
N THR A 38 -12.99 4.23 2.67
CA THR A 38 -13.55 4.88 1.48
C THR A 38 -15.01 4.44 1.35
N TYR A 39 -15.94 5.32 1.74
CA TYR A 39 -17.37 4.96 1.82
C TYR A 39 -18.11 4.99 0.48
N ASN A 40 -17.51 5.53 -0.59
CA ASN A 40 -18.29 5.95 -1.77
C ASN A 40 -17.68 5.65 -3.14
N ASP A 41 -16.46 5.12 -3.24
CA ASP A 41 -15.84 4.85 -4.54
C ASP A 41 -15.40 3.40 -4.63
N ALA A 42 -16.01 2.65 -5.55
CA ALA A 42 -15.57 1.31 -5.94
C ALA A 42 -14.15 1.30 -6.57
N VAL A 43 -13.53 2.48 -6.69
CA VAL A 43 -12.26 2.70 -7.36
C VAL A 43 -11.12 2.90 -6.37
N GLU A 44 -11.39 3.32 -5.12
CA GLU A 44 -10.34 3.66 -4.15
C GLU A 44 -10.34 2.74 -2.94
N PRO A 45 -9.19 2.12 -2.60
CA PRO A 45 -9.11 1.17 -1.50
C PRO A 45 -9.24 1.84 -0.13
N SER A 46 -9.93 1.17 0.79
CA SER A 46 -9.91 1.57 2.20
C SER A 46 -8.55 1.30 2.83
N PHE A 47 -7.96 2.30 3.48
CA PHE A 47 -6.68 2.11 4.19
C PHE A 47 -6.85 1.28 5.45
N GLU A 48 -5.94 0.32 5.61
CA GLU A 48 -5.86 -0.57 6.75
C GLU A 48 -5.24 0.13 7.96
N LYS A 49 -5.51 -0.41 9.16
CA LYS A 49 -4.82 0.01 10.37
C LYS A 49 -3.36 -0.43 10.34
N ILE A 50 -2.50 0.31 11.03
CA ILE A 50 -1.07 0.00 11.12
C ILE A 50 -0.78 -1.43 11.61
N ASN A 51 -1.61 -1.98 12.48
CA ASN A 51 -1.44 -3.35 12.98
C ASN A 51 -1.98 -4.44 12.01
N GLN A 52 -2.69 -4.05 10.95
CA GLN A 52 -3.29 -4.95 9.95
C GLN A 52 -2.49 -5.02 8.65
N ILE A 53 -1.57 -4.07 8.42
CA ILE A 53 -0.70 -4.10 7.24
C ILE A 53 0.28 -5.28 7.31
N GLU A 54 0.60 -5.86 6.16
CA GLU A 54 1.53 -6.99 6.05
C GLU A 54 2.11 -7.09 4.64
N TYR A 55 3.10 -7.97 4.44
CA TYR A 55 3.60 -8.23 3.09
C TYR A 55 2.56 -8.95 2.25
N LEU A 56 2.40 -8.52 0.99
CA LEU A 56 1.44 -9.14 0.07
C LEU A 56 1.68 -10.63 -0.10
N LYS A 57 2.93 -11.10 -0.04
CA LYS A 57 3.28 -12.52 -0.12
C LYS A 57 2.72 -13.40 1.00
N ASN A 58 2.42 -12.79 2.15
CA ASN A 58 1.80 -13.50 3.27
C ASN A 58 0.27 -13.46 3.16
N PHE A 59 -0.26 -12.36 2.60
CA PHE A 59 -1.68 -12.14 2.44
C PHE A 59 -2.26 -12.90 1.24
N ASP A 60 -1.69 -12.72 0.05
CA ASP A 60 -2.10 -13.37 -1.20
C ASP A 60 -0.88 -13.82 -2.02
N PRO A 61 -0.31 -15.00 -1.71
CA PRO A 61 0.81 -15.57 -2.47
C PRO A 61 0.41 -16.00 -3.88
N ASP A 62 -0.87 -16.25 -4.16
CA ASP A 62 -1.33 -16.69 -5.47
C ASP A 62 -1.34 -15.54 -6.47
N MET A 63 -1.70 -14.33 -6.02
CA MET A 63 -1.56 -13.14 -6.85
C MET A 63 -0.11 -12.95 -7.33
N ILE A 64 0.87 -13.11 -6.45
CA ILE A 64 2.28 -13.02 -6.84
C ILE A 64 2.64 -14.06 -7.90
N LYS A 65 2.16 -15.30 -7.77
CA LYS A 65 2.42 -16.34 -8.78
C LYS A 65 1.82 -15.99 -10.14
N ILE A 66 0.59 -15.47 -10.17
CA ILE A 66 -0.09 -15.05 -11.40
C ILE A 66 0.73 -13.96 -12.12
N TRP A 67 1.21 -12.98 -11.35
CA TRP A 67 1.98 -11.86 -11.87
C TRP A 67 3.48 -12.12 -11.99
N SER A 68 3.98 -13.30 -11.60
CA SER A 68 5.39 -13.70 -11.80
C SER A 68 5.60 -14.53 -13.08
N GLN A 69 4.64 -14.48 -14.01
CA GLN A 69 4.75 -15.18 -15.30
C GLN A 69 5.66 -14.41 -16.27
N LYS A 70 6.12 -15.07 -17.35
CA LYS A 70 7.16 -14.52 -18.27
C LYS A 70 6.90 -13.11 -18.81
N GLN A 71 5.64 -12.68 -18.93
CA GLN A 71 5.30 -11.34 -19.45
C GLN A 71 5.16 -10.28 -18.35
N THR A 72 5.00 -10.70 -17.09
CA THR A 72 4.73 -9.83 -15.94
C THR A 72 5.77 -9.98 -14.82
N GLU A 73 6.84 -10.74 -15.05
CA GLU A 73 7.84 -11.13 -14.05
C GLU A 73 8.36 -9.97 -13.20
N ASP A 74 8.56 -8.80 -13.82
CA ASP A 74 9.02 -7.60 -13.11
C ASP A 74 7.97 -7.04 -12.14
N ILE A 75 6.69 -7.05 -12.51
CA ILE A 75 5.57 -6.71 -11.62
C ILE A 75 5.51 -7.73 -10.48
N GLY A 76 5.58 -9.03 -10.78
CA GLY A 76 5.59 -10.09 -9.77
C GLY A 76 6.72 -9.97 -8.75
N LYS A 77 7.91 -9.55 -9.17
CA LYS A 77 9.05 -9.26 -8.28
C LYS A 77 8.73 -8.12 -7.31
N GLU A 78 8.08 -7.05 -7.76
CA GLU A 78 7.72 -5.92 -6.90
C GLU A 78 6.55 -6.26 -5.97
N LEU A 79 5.53 -6.94 -6.47
CA LEU A 79 4.41 -7.46 -5.67
C LEU A 79 4.91 -8.35 -4.52
N ASN A 80 5.92 -9.19 -4.78
CA ASN A 80 6.51 -10.04 -3.74
C ASN A 80 7.19 -9.28 -2.60
N LYS A 81 7.66 -8.05 -2.86
CA LYS A 81 8.27 -7.16 -1.85
C LYS A 81 7.26 -6.22 -1.21
N SER A 82 6.11 -6.06 -1.84
CA SER A 82 5.12 -5.05 -1.47
C SER A 82 4.46 -5.33 -0.12
N ILE A 83 4.07 -4.25 0.55
CA ILE A 83 3.31 -4.24 1.78
C ILE A 83 1.92 -3.73 1.43
N ILE A 84 0.89 -4.52 1.70
CA ILE A 84 -0.50 -4.12 1.51
C ILE A 84 -0.91 -3.19 2.64
N VAL A 85 -1.29 -1.96 2.29
CA VAL A 85 -1.69 -0.91 3.25
C VAL A 85 -3.12 -0.44 3.07
N ALA A 86 -3.78 -0.83 1.97
CA ALA A 86 -5.19 -0.55 1.72
C ALA A 86 -5.82 -1.67 0.87
N GLY A 87 -7.11 -1.92 1.10
CA GLY A 87 -7.95 -2.75 0.24
C GLY A 87 -7.85 -4.26 0.46
N LYS A 88 -7.48 -4.77 1.65
CA LYS A 88 -7.33 -6.23 1.86
C LYS A 88 -8.62 -7.01 1.59
N GLN A 89 -9.79 -6.38 1.66
CA GLN A 89 -11.08 -7.00 1.37
C GLN A 89 -11.72 -6.45 0.09
N GLU A 90 -10.93 -5.77 -0.72
CA GLU A 90 -11.37 -5.07 -1.93
C GLU A 90 -10.59 -5.61 -3.13
N GLU A 91 -11.05 -5.28 -4.33
CA GLU A 91 -10.46 -5.80 -5.56
C GLU A 91 -9.25 -4.95 -6.02
N GLN A 92 -9.08 -3.76 -5.44
CA GLN A 92 -7.98 -2.83 -5.63
C GLN A 92 -7.16 -2.70 -4.34
N TRP A 93 -5.84 -2.62 -4.48
CA TRP A 93 -4.91 -2.48 -3.37
C TRP A 93 -4.08 -1.22 -3.50
N PHE A 94 -3.72 -0.67 -2.35
CA PHE A 94 -2.62 0.29 -2.27
C PHE A 94 -1.44 -0.38 -1.59
N LEU A 95 -0.29 -0.33 -2.25
CA LEU A 95 0.90 -1.09 -1.95
C LEU A 95 2.08 -0.15 -1.73
N LEU A 96 2.84 -0.39 -0.66
CA LEU A 96 4.13 0.25 -0.43
C LEU A 96 5.25 -0.74 -0.75
N ILE A 97 6.15 -0.39 -1.65
CA ILE A 97 7.27 -1.25 -2.04
C ILE A 97 8.56 -0.68 -1.43
N PRO A 98 9.24 -1.43 -0.55
CA PRO A 98 10.47 -0.97 0.07
C PRO A 98 11.61 -0.88 -0.96
N PRO A 99 12.50 0.13 -0.84
CA PRO A 99 13.68 0.23 -1.68
C PRO A 99 14.63 -0.95 -1.43
N THR A 100 15.21 -1.51 -2.50
CA THR A 100 16.19 -2.60 -2.37
C THR A 100 17.60 -2.11 -2.05
N ASP A 101 17.92 -0.88 -2.45
CA ASP A 101 19.24 -0.28 -2.30
C ASP A 101 19.15 1.10 -1.61
N LYS A 102 20.27 1.57 -1.05
CA LYS A 102 20.33 2.88 -0.36
C LYS A 102 19.98 4.09 -1.24
N ASN A 103 20.10 3.94 -2.56
CA ASN A 103 19.79 4.98 -3.53
C ASN A 103 18.38 4.82 -4.13
N ASP A 104 17.71 3.72 -3.82
CA ASP A 104 16.37 3.45 -4.30
C ASP A 104 15.34 4.13 -3.39
N LYS A 105 14.16 4.43 -3.95
CA LYS A 105 13.08 5.11 -3.23
C LYS A 105 11.93 4.16 -2.97
N TRP A 106 11.12 4.50 -1.98
CA TRP A 106 9.82 3.87 -1.81
C TRP A 106 8.97 4.08 -3.06
N LYS A 107 8.35 3.00 -3.53
CA LYS A 107 7.33 3.08 -4.59
C LYS A 107 5.95 2.94 -3.97
N TYR A 108 5.01 3.69 -4.51
CA TYR A 108 3.61 3.74 -4.05
C TYR A 108 2.76 3.29 -5.21
N TRP A 109 2.19 2.09 -5.11
CA TRP A 109 1.45 1.48 -6.21
C TRP A 109 -0.01 1.34 -5.86
N LYS A 110 -0.88 1.83 -6.74
CA LYS A 110 -2.26 1.35 -6.82
C LYS A 110 -2.27 0.16 -7.77
N PHE A 111 -2.79 -0.96 -7.31
CA PHE A 111 -2.82 -2.20 -8.06
C PHE A 111 -4.25 -2.73 -8.13
N ALA A 112 -4.72 -3.08 -9.33
CA ALA A 112 -6.03 -3.68 -9.52
C ALA A 112 -6.03 -4.56 -10.77
N SER A 113 -6.89 -5.58 -10.79
CA SER A 113 -6.96 -6.51 -11.93
C SER A 113 -7.59 -5.91 -13.19
N TRP A 114 -8.33 -4.80 -13.08
CA TRP A 114 -8.99 -4.11 -14.19
C TRP A 114 -8.25 -2.87 -14.71
N ILE A 115 -7.14 -2.48 -14.07
CA ILE A 115 -6.20 -1.50 -14.62
C ILE A 115 -5.02 -2.26 -15.27
N PRO A 116 -4.08 -1.59 -15.97
CA PRO A 116 -2.88 -2.23 -16.55
C PRO A 116 -1.88 -2.81 -15.53
N GLY A 117 -2.36 -3.48 -14.47
CA GLY A 117 -1.57 -3.94 -13.34
C GLY A 117 -1.43 -2.84 -12.29
N GLU A 118 -0.48 -1.95 -12.51
CA GLU A 118 -0.05 -0.95 -11.53
C GLU A 118 -0.13 0.50 -12.05
N ILE A 119 -0.44 1.41 -11.14
CA ILE A 119 -0.20 2.85 -11.30
C ILE A 119 0.78 3.26 -10.20
N GLU A 120 1.94 3.76 -10.61
CA GLU A 120 2.97 4.24 -9.70
C GLU A 120 2.81 5.73 -9.38
N TYR A 121 2.82 6.06 -8.09
CA TYR A 121 2.83 7.40 -7.54
C TYR A 121 4.18 7.70 -6.88
N LYS A 122 4.60 8.96 -6.91
CA LYS A 122 5.87 9.42 -6.31
C LYS A 122 5.83 9.41 -4.78
N ASN A 123 4.65 9.62 -4.19
CA ASN A 123 4.41 9.66 -2.76
C ASN A 123 2.91 9.57 -2.47
N LEU A 124 2.57 9.45 -1.18
CA LEU A 124 1.19 9.34 -0.74
C LEU A 124 0.36 10.61 -1.04
N THR A 125 0.98 11.79 -1.03
CA THR A 125 0.29 13.06 -1.34
C THR A 125 -0.17 13.12 -2.80
N GLU A 126 0.67 12.67 -3.74
CA GLU A 126 0.30 12.63 -5.16
C GLU A 126 -0.89 11.69 -5.38
N TYR A 127 -0.89 10.53 -4.72
CA TYR A 127 -2.03 9.61 -4.75
C TYR A 127 -3.33 10.27 -4.25
N PHE A 128 -3.32 10.92 -3.09
CA PHE A 128 -4.53 11.58 -2.59
C PHE A 128 -4.98 12.76 -3.47
N LEU A 129 -4.05 13.51 -4.06
CA LEU A 129 -4.38 14.58 -5.00
C LEU A 129 -5.04 14.01 -6.28
N ASP A 130 -4.51 12.91 -6.80
CA ASP A 130 -5.09 12.20 -7.95
C ASP A 130 -6.51 11.71 -7.63
N THR A 131 -6.72 11.09 -6.46
CA THR A 131 -8.06 10.67 -6.00
C THR A 131 -9.03 11.84 -5.87
N ILE A 132 -8.60 13.00 -5.36
CA ILE A 132 -9.47 14.19 -5.23
C ILE A 132 -9.82 14.77 -6.59
N ASN A 133 -8.87 14.83 -7.52
CA ASN A 133 -9.06 15.42 -8.84
C ASN A 133 -9.73 14.47 -9.84
N GLY A 134 -9.69 13.15 -9.59
CA GLY A 134 -10.35 12.13 -10.40
C GLY A 134 -11.86 12.04 -10.20
N ILE A 135 -12.43 12.81 -9.26
CA ILE A 135 -13.88 13.01 -9.10
C ILE A 135 -14.32 14.11 -10.09
N GLU A 136 -14.36 13.79 -11.38
CA GLU A 136 -15.10 14.58 -12.41
C GLU A 136 -16.20 13.74 -13.07
#